data_AF-A0A3A4ZD64-F1
#
_entry.id   AF-A0A3A4ZD64-F1
#
_cell.length_a   1.000
_cell.length_b   1.000
_cell.length_c   1.000
_cell.angle_alpha   90.00
_cell.angle_beta   90.00
_cell.angle_gamma   90.00
#
_symmetry.space_group_name_H-M   'P 1'
#
loop_
_entity.id
_entity.type
_entity.pdbx_description
1 polymer ?
#
loop_
_entity_poly.entity_id
_entity_poly.type
_entity_poly.pdbx_seq_one_letter_code
_entity_poly.pdbx_strand_id
1 'polypeptide(L)'
;MRIFKLTSSNRQEVISQTLAVLKSSGLVVFPSDTVYGLLADSQNPEAVSNLLEFKERKPGQAISIFVADKEMAEKHVILNQNASNIFENLLPGPFTVICESKGQTDPRLEAENKTLGIRLPDFPLIIELVKKFGRPLTATSANLSGKPSVYSIPALLKTLSHAKKERLGLVVDAGKLPPNKPSTVIDTTTGQLKTLRAGDLLPETPNSLISNSEEETDKFAQFMATKFIKKMPGKAIIFMLEGPLGAGKTVFAKGLAKALKIKETVTSPTFNICNEYVFRKNPQDNTSLITSDMESHCQSNSKINKNVSFKFIHCDFYRLEAKQEFEELDFFKEVCCGNVFVVEWPERIPAEIISALKNSAEIVYLRIKYSGENQRVIEWGKSAR
;
A
#
# COMPACT_ATOMS: atom_id res chain seq x y z
N MET A 1 0.37 -18.37 29.00
CA MET A 1 -0.04 -17.17 28.22
C MET A 1 -0.47 -16.05 29.13
N ARG A 2 0.20 -14.89 29.05
CA ARG A 2 -0.25 -13.64 29.69
C ARG A 2 -0.87 -12.72 28.64
N ILE A 3 -1.98 -12.04 28.96
CA ILE A 3 -2.58 -11.00 28.13
C ILE A 3 -2.28 -9.66 28.78
N PHE A 4 -1.67 -8.75 28.03
CA PHE A 4 -1.24 -7.45 28.50
C PHE A 4 -1.93 -6.38 27.67
N LYS A 5 -2.76 -5.56 28.32
CA LYS A 5 -3.52 -4.50 27.63
C LYS A 5 -2.59 -3.31 27.35
N LEU A 6 -2.49 -2.92 26.09
CA LEU A 6 -1.72 -1.75 25.67
C LEU A 6 -2.54 -0.47 25.93
N THR A 7 -1.92 0.49 26.61
CA THR A 7 -2.43 1.85 26.82
C THR A 7 -1.37 2.87 26.39
N SER A 8 -1.73 4.15 26.37
CA SER A 8 -0.77 5.22 26.11
C SER A 8 0.32 5.33 27.18
N SER A 9 0.02 4.98 28.43
CA SER A 9 0.90 5.14 29.58
C SER A 9 1.86 3.97 29.84
N ASN A 10 1.61 2.79 29.28
CA ASN A 10 2.36 1.57 29.61
C ASN A 10 3.22 1.00 28.48
N ARG A 11 3.49 1.80 27.43
CA ARG A 11 4.25 1.37 26.24
C ARG A 11 5.62 0.77 26.58
N GLN A 12 6.35 1.39 27.51
CA GLN A 12 7.67 0.93 27.92
C GLN A 12 7.62 -0.42 28.64
N GLU A 13 6.61 -0.63 29.48
CA GLU A 13 6.38 -1.90 30.16
C GLU A 13 6.03 -3.01 29.17
N VAL A 14 5.13 -2.72 28.21
CA VAL A 14 4.78 -3.65 27.13
C VAL A 14 6.02 -4.10 26.36
N ILE A 15 6.91 -3.16 26.01
CA ILE A 15 8.17 -3.49 25.32
C ILE A 15 9.05 -4.37 26.21
N SER A 16 9.25 -4.01 27.48
CA SER A 16 10.09 -4.77 28.40
C SER A 16 9.60 -6.21 28.58
N GLN A 17 8.29 -6.40 28.78
CA GLN A 17 7.68 -7.73 28.90
C GLN A 17 7.80 -8.53 27.60
N THR A 18 7.60 -7.86 26.45
CA THR A 18 7.73 -8.49 25.13
C THR A 18 9.16 -8.95 24.88
N LEU A 19 10.17 -8.13 25.20
CA LEU A 19 11.58 -8.47 25.06
C LEU A 19 11.96 -9.68 25.94
N ALA A 20 11.43 -9.77 27.16
CA ALA A 20 11.69 -10.89 28.05
C ALA A 20 11.22 -12.23 27.44
N VAL A 21 10.01 -12.25 26.86
CA VAL A 21 9.46 -13.44 26.21
C VAL A 21 10.21 -13.80 24.92
N LEU A 22 10.56 -12.81 24.11
CA LEU A 22 11.32 -13.05 22.87
C LEU A 22 12.73 -13.60 23.15
N LYS A 23 13.40 -13.10 24.19
CA LYS A 23 14.72 -13.59 24.63
C LYS A 23 14.69 -15.03 25.14
N SER A 24 13.54 -15.50 25.61
CA SER A 24 13.33 -16.89 26.04
C SER A 24 12.75 -17.78 24.93
N SER A 25 13.02 -17.48 23.65
CA SER A 25 12.51 -18.21 22.49
C SER A 25 10.96 -18.31 22.38
N GLY A 26 10.24 -17.44 23.12
CA GLY A 26 8.79 -17.48 23.23
C GLY A 26 8.07 -16.72 22.12
N LEU A 27 6.79 -17.07 21.90
CA LEU A 27 5.94 -16.42 20.91
C LEU A 27 5.16 -15.25 21.52
N VAL A 28 5.07 -14.15 20.77
CA VAL A 28 4.30 -12.96 21.17
C VAL A 28 3.30 -12.56 20.11
N VAL A 29 2.03 -12.40 20.50
CA VAL A 29 1.04 -11.73 19.65
C VAL A 29 1.13 -10.22 19.88
N PHE A 30 1.29 -9.45 18.80
CA PHE A 30 1.56 -8.01 18.89
C PHE A 30 0.78 -7.20 17.84
N PRO A 31 0.24 -6.02 18.16
CA PRO A 31 -0.48 -5.17 17.20
C PRO A 31 0.45 -4.57 16.14
N SER A 32 -0.04 -4.38 14.93
CA SER A 32 0.66 -3.66 13.85
C SER A 32 -0.25 -2.68 13.12
N ASP A 33 0.29 -1.98 12.13
CA ASP A 33 -0.40 -1.09 11.17
C ASP A 33 -1.44 -1.81 10.27
N THR A 34 -1.42 -3.14 10.22
CA THR A 34 -2.36 -3.93 9.39
C THR A 34 -3.20 -4.89 10.23
N VAL A 35 -2.56 -5.85 10.91
CA VAL A 35 -3.22 -6.93 11.64
C VAL A 35 -2.47 -7.25 12.94
N TYR A 36 -3.03 -8.08 13.83
CA TYR A 36 -2.21 -8.67 14.88
C TYR A 36 -1.18 -9.63 14.28
N GLY A 37 0.09 -9.40 14.57
CA GLY A 37 1.22 -10.23 14.17
C GLY A 37 1.62 -11.26 15.23
N LEU A 38 2.30 -12.31 14.80
CA LEU A 38 2.96 -13.29 15.66
C LEU A 38 4.46 -13.13 15.51
N LEU A 39 5.08 -12.66 16.60
CA LEU A 39 6.50 -12.36 16.69
C LEU A 39 7.24 -13.55 17.30
N ALA A 40 8.37 -13.87 16.68
CA ALA A 40 9.42 -14.75 17.18
C ALA A 40 10.76 -14.16 16.73
N ASP A 41 11.84 -14.50 17.43
CA ASP A 41 13.20 -14.18 16.99
C ASP A 41 13.49 -14.92 15.68
N SER A 42 13.74 -14.17 14.58
CA SER A 42 13.94 -14.75 13.26
C SER A 42 15.30 -15.43 13.09
N GLN A 43 16.22 -15.24 14.03
CA GLN A 43 17.57 -15.82 14.01
C GLN A 43 17.73 -16.99 14.99
N ASN A 44 16.74 -17.23 15.85
CA ASN A 44 16.77 -18.30 16.84
C ASN A 44 16.00 -19.54 16.32
N PRO A 45 16.70 -20.67 16.07
CA PRO A 45 16.04 -21.87 15.54
C PRO A 45 14.94 -22.45 16.42
N GLU A 46 15.05 -22.34 17.74
CA GLU A 46 14.03 -22.80 18.68
C GLU A 46 12.77 -21.94 18.56
N ALA A 47 12.92 -20.62 18.56
CA ALA A 47 11.81 -19.67 18.39
C ALA A 47 11.09 -19.88 17.04
N VAL A 48 11.85 -20.13 15.98
CA VAL A 48 11.30 -20.45 14.65
C VAL A 48 10.59 -21.80 14.64
N SER A 49 11.10 -22.82 15.34
CA SER A 49 10.39 -24.10 15.49
C SER A 49 9.03 -23.91 16.17
N ASN A 50 9.02 -23.18 17.30
CA ASN A 50 7.81 -22.84 18.03
C ASN A 50 6.79 -22.12 17.15
N LEU A 51 7.25 -21.17 16.34
CA LEU A 51 6.41 -20.41 15.40
C LEU A 51 5.79 -21.30 14.33
N LEU A 52 6.59 -22.15 13.69
CA LEU A 52 6.14 -23.02 12.58
C LEU A 52 5.15 -24.06 13.08
N GLU A 53 5.40 -24.67 14.24
CA GLU A 53 4.48 -25.59 14.90
C GLU A 53 3.16 -24.91 15.26
N PHE A 54 3.20 -23.68 15.82
CA PHE A 54 1.99 -22.92 16.12
C PHE A 54 1.15 -22.66 14.86
N LYS A 55 1.82 -22.28 13.76
CA LYS A 55 1.19 -21.90 12.50
C LYS A 55 0.64 -23.09 11.71
N GLU A 56 1.08 -24.32 12.00
CA GLU A 56 0.82 -25.53 11.19
C GLU A 56 1.17 -25.29 9.71
N ARG A 57 2.33 -24.66 9.48
CA ARG A 57 2.71 -24.20 8.16
C ARG A 57 3.37 -25.34 7.38
N LYS A 58 3.01 -25.51 6.11
CA LYS A 58 3.70 -26.46 5.23
C LYS A 58 5.14 -25.98 4.97
N PRO A 59 6.12 -26.90 4.84
CA PRO A 59 7.46 -26.55 4.36
C PRO A 59 7.41 -25.75 3.04
N GLY A 60 8.34 -24.81 2.86
CA GLY A 60 8.45 -23.97 1.65
C GLY A 60 7.62 -22.68 1.66
N GLN A 61 6.72 -22.47 2.64
CA GLN A 61 5.99 -21.21 2.76
C GLN A 61 6.82 -20.16 3.52
N ALA A 62 7.56 -19.31 2.80
CA ALA A 62 8.39 -18.26 3.39
C ALA A 62 7.63 -17.32 4.35
N ILE A 63 8.32 -16.79 5.36
CA ILE A 63 7.82 -15.85 6.37
C ILE A 63 8.67 -14.59 6.32
N SER A 64 8.03 -13.43 6.12
CA SER A 64 8.72 -12.14 6.16
C SER A 64 9.23 -11.80 7.56
N ILE A 65 10.16 -10.85 7.65
CA ILE A 65 10.67 -10.30 8.90
C ILE A 65 10.36 -8.80 9.04
N PHE A 66 10.15 -8.37 10.27
CA PHE A 66 10.11 -6.97 10.68
C PHE A 66 11.52 -6.46 10.91
N VAL A 67 11.83 -5.33 10.31
CA VAL A 67 13.08 -4.58 10.53
C VAL A 67 12.79 -3.22 11.14
N ALA A 68 13.80 -2.66 11.79
CA ALA A 68 13.72 -1.35 12.44
C ALA A 68 13.91 -0.17 11.48
N ASP A 69 14.69 -0.37 10.43
CA ASP A 69 15.17 0.63 9.49
C ASP A 69 15.81 -0.06 8.26
N LYS A 70 16.26 0.76 7.30
CA LYS A 70 16.88 0.30 6.05
C LYS A 70 18.23 -0.38 6.32
N GLU A 71 19.00 0.16 7.25
CA GLU A 71 20.32 -0.35 7.64
C GLU A 71 20.22 -1.77 8.21
N MET A 72 19.19 -2.05 9.03
CA MET A 72 18.90 -3.41 9.49
C MET A 72 18.47 -4.32 8.33
N ALA A 73 17.68 -3.83 7.37
CA ALA A 73 17.29 -4.61 6.19
C ALA A 73 18.50 -5.02 5.35
N GLU A 74 19.42 -4.10 5.08
CA GLU A 74 20.64 -4.34 4.28
C GLU A 74 21.57 -5.38 4.90
N LYS A 75 21.49 -5.62 6.22
CA LYS A 75 22.21 -6.73 6.86
C LYS A 75 21.64 -8.10 6.48
N HIS A 76 20.36 -8.20 6.16
CA HIS A 76 19.65 -9.46 5.94
C HIS A 76 19.34 -9.74 4.47
N VAL A 77 19.24 -8.71 3.63
CA VAL A 77 18.92 -8.82 2.21
C VAL A 77 19.81 -7.93 1.34
N ILE A 78 19.89 -8.26 0.06
CA ILE A 78 20.46 -7.38 -0.97
C ILE A 78 19.36 -6.47 -1.49
N LEU A 79 19.48 -5.17 -1.24
CA LEU A 79 18.57 -4.17 -1.78
C LEU A 79 19.03 -3.76 -3.19
N ASN A 80 18.38 -4.30 -4.21
CA ASN A 80 18.52 -3.77 -5.57
C ASN A 80 17.84 -2.40 -5.70
N GLN A 81 18.02 -1.72 -6.83
CA GLN A 81 17.48 -0.37 -7.04
C GLN A 81 15.96 -0.28 -6.77
N ASN A 82 15.20 -1.27 -7.23
CA ASN A 82 13.76 -1.34 -7.02
C ASN A 82 13.41 -1.47 -5.52
N ALA A 83 14.11 -2.33 -4.78
CA ALA A 83 13.91 -2.50 -3.35
C ALA A 83 14.31 -1.23 -2.59
N SER A 84 15.46 -0.63 -2.89
CA SER A 84 15.90 0.64 -2.30
C SER A 84 14.88 1.75 -2.51
N ASN A 85 14.36 1.89 -3.73
CA ASN A 85 13.29 2.85 -4.02
C ASN A 85 12.03 2.57 -3.20
N ILE A 86 11.65 1.30 -2.98
CA ILE A 86 10.50 0.97 -2.14
C ILE A 86 10.78 1.31 -0.66
N PHE A 87 11.98 1.04 -0.17
CA PHE A 87 12.39 1.38 1.20
C PHE A 87 12.38 2.88 1.46
N GLU A 88 12.81 3.67 0.48
CA GLU A 88 12.89 5.12 0.62
C GLU A 88 11.52 5.80 0.47
N ASN A 89 10.64 5.25 -0.37
CA ASN A 89 9.44 5.96 -0.79
C ASN A 89 8.12 5.34 -0.30
N LEU A 90 8.10 4.04 0.04
CA LEU A 90 6.88 3.33 0.48
C LEU A 90 6.93 2.84 1.92
N LEU A 91 8.12 2.84 2.54
CA LEU A 91 8.33 2.36 3.90
C LEU A 91 8.78 3.50 4.81
N PRO A 92 8.33 3.55 6.09
CA PRO A 92 7.43 2.62 6.75
C PRO A 92 6.00 2.57 6.15
N GLY A 93 5.38 1.39 6.09
CA GLY A 93 4.03 1.28 5.53
C GLY A 93 3.48 -0.14 5.35
N PRO A 94 2.29 -0.27 4.72
CA PRO A 94 1.59 -1.55 4.55
C PRO A 94 2.19 -2.40 3.40
N PHE A 95 3.52 -2.40 3.24
CA PHE A 95 4.24 -3.16 2.22
C PHE A 95 5.16 -4.22 2.82
N THR A 96 5.38 -5.27 2.05
CA THR A 96 6.39 -6.29 2.27
C THR A 96 7.20 -6.42 0.98
N VAL A 97 8.51 -6.27 1.06
CA VAL A 97 9.43 -6.26 -0.08
C VAL A 97 10.20 -7.57 -0.09
N ILE A 98 10.06 -8.37 -1.14
CA ILE A 98 10.84 -9.59 -1.31
C ILE A 98 12.13 -9.24 -2.02
N CYS A 99 13.24 -9.58 -1.38
CA CYS A 99 14.60 -9.34 -1.85
C CYS A 99 15.41 -10.64 -1.82
N GLU A 100 16.57 -10.65 -2.46
CA GLU A 100 17.54 -11.73 -2.32
C GLU A 100 18.07 -11.77 -0.88
N SER A 101 18.06 -12.95 -0.25
CA SER A 101 18.50 -13.13 1.14
C SER A 101 20.03 -13.22 1.24
N LYS A 102 20.58 -12.67 2.33
CA LYS A 102 21.99 -12.85 2.74
C LYS A 102 22.20 -14.04 3.68
N GLY A 103 21.17 -14.85 3.94
CA GLY A 103 21.26 -16.03 4.79
C GLY A 103 21.49 -15.72 6.28
N GLN A 104 21.09 -14.53 6.74
CA GLN A 104 21.29 -14.06 8.12
C GLN A 104 20.09 -14.35 9.05
N THR A 105 19.04 -14.98 8.53
CA THR A 105 17.89 -15.47 9.28
C THR A 105 17.85 -17.00 9.29
N ASP A 106 16.99 -17.60 10.11
CA ASP A 106 16.74 -19.02 10.01
C ASP A 106 16.27 -19.39 8.58
N PRO A 107 16.92 -20.37 7.92
CA PRO A 107 16.65 -20.69 6.52
C PRO A 107 15.22 -21.19 6.27
N ARG A 108 14.49 -21.63 7.31
CA ARG A 108 13.08 -22.04 7.20
C ARG A 108 12.13 -20.85 7.02
N LEU A 109 12.59 -19.62 7.25
CA LEU A 109 11.83 -18.40 6.98
C LEU A 109 11.98 -17.94 5.52
N GLU A 110 13.05 -18.35 4.85
CA GLU A 110 13.35 -17.98 3.47
C GLU A 110 12.54 -18.83 2.48
N ALA A 111 12.38 -18.32 1.26
CA ALA A 111 11.86 -19.12 0.14
C ALA A 111 12.96 -20.02 -0.46
N GLU A 112 12.55 -21.06 -1.17
CA GLU A 112 13.46 -22.02 -1.83
C GLU A 112 14.45 -21.34 -2.79
N ASN A 113 14.02 -20.27 -3.45
CA ASN A 113 14.84 -19.46 -4.35
C ASN A 113 15.75 -18.45 -3.61
N LYS A 114 16.02 -18.64 -2.31
CA LYS A 114 16.88 -17.78 -1.49
C LYS A 114 16.41 -16.34 -1.41
N THR A 115 15.10 -16.14 -1.38
CA THR A 115 14.50 -14.80 -1.18
C THR A 115 13.86 -14.66 0.20
N LEU A 116 13.85 -13.43 0.71
CA LEU A 116 13.31 -13.08 2.02
C LEU A 116 12.43 -11.84 1.91
N GLY A 117 11.26 -11.88 2.54
CA GLY A 117 10.36 -10.74 2.65
C GLY A 117 10.74 -9.83 3.81
N ILE A 118 10.91 -8.54 3.57
CA ILE A 118 11.17 -7.53 4.60
C ILE A 118 9.97 -6.62 4.78
N ARG A 119 9.66 -6.27 6.03
CA ARG A 119 8.58 -5.36 6.40
C ARG A 119 9.09 -4.30 7.37
N LEU A 120 8.94 -3.03 7.01
CA LEU A 120 9.10 -1.89 7.91
C LEU A 120 7.70 -1.26 8.10
N PRO A 121 6.97 -1.61 9.17
CA PRO A 121 5.57 -1.21 9.33
C PRO A 121 5.48 0.24 9.80
N ASP A 122 4.44 0.98 9.40
CA ASP A 122 4.14 2.30 9.97
C ASP A 122 3.46 2.15 11.36
N PHE A 123 4.22 1.57 12.29
CA PHE A 123 3.76 1.29 13.64
C PHE A 123 4.90 1.49 14.64
N PRO A 124 5.01 2.70 15.25
CA PRO A 124 6.17 3.10 16.06
C PRO A 124 6.54 2.12 17.17
N LEU A 125 5.56 1.47 17.79
CA LEU A 125 5.79 0.52 18.88
C LEU A 125 6.50 -0.77 18.43
N ILE A 126 6.21 -1.28 17.23
CA ILE A 126 6.95 -2.42 16.65
C ILE A 126 8.37 -1.98 16.29
N ILE A 127 8.52 -0.81 15.67
CA ILE A 127 9.85 -0.29 15.30
C ILE A 127 10.73 -0.16 16.55
N GLU A 128 10.20 0.46 17.63
CA GLU A 128 10.92 0.59 18.90
C GLU A 128 11.28 -0.77 19.50
N LEU A 129 10.35 -1.74 19.46
CA LEU A 129 10.59 -3.10 19.93
C LEU A 129 11.74 -3.77 19.16
N VAL A 130 11.71 -3.73 17.82
CA VAL A 130 12.73 -4.35 16.96
C VAL A 130 14.10 -3.67 17.18
N LYS A 131 14.12 -2.32 17.29
CA LYS A 131 15.33 -1.57 17.64
C LYS A 131 15.93 -2.01 18.97
N LYS A 132 15.12 -2.12 20.02
CA LYS A 132 15.56 -2.57 21.35
C LYS A 132 15.93 -4.04 21.42
N PHE A 133 15.30 -4.88 20.61
CA PHE A 133 15.67 -6.29 20.51
C PHE A 133 17.00 -6.49 19.76
N GLY A 134 17.32 -5.58 18.83
CA GLY A 134 18.61 -5.51 18.13
C GLY A 134 18.73 -6.44 16.93
N ARG A 135 17.69 -7.22 16.62
CA ARG A 135 17.63 -8.16 15.50
C ARG A 135 16.19 -8.25 14.95
N PRO A 136 15.98 -8.75 13.72
CA PRO A 136 14.65 -8.82 13.14
C PRO A 136 13.74 -9.79 13.90
N LEU A 137 12.43 -9.54 13.79
CA LEU A 137 11.38 -10.39 14.34
C LEU A 137 10.53 -10.94 13.19
N THR A 138 9.90 -12.09 13.35
CA THR A 138 9.02 -12.61 12.29
C THR A 138 7.80 -11.70 12.08
N ALA A 139 7.51 -11.40 10.82
CA ALA A 139 6.36 -10.62 10.36
C ALA A 139 5.34 -11.53 9.69
N THR A 140 4.49 -12.17 10.50
CA THR A 140 3.37 -12.98 10.02
C THR A 140 2.13 -12.70 10.86
N SER A 141 0.94 -12.88 10.28
CA SER A 141 -0.30 -12.65 11.01
C SER A 141 -0.52 -13.72 12.10
N ALA A 142 -1.22 -13.36 13.17
CA ALA A 142 -1.40 -14.23 14.34
C ALA A 142 -2.34 -15.42 14.10
N ASN A 143 -3.21 -15.35 13.09
CA ASN A 143 -4.13 -16.44 12.73
C ASN A 143 -3.41 -17.70 12.24
N LEU A 144 -4.07 -18.86 12.31
CA LEU A 144 -3.54 -20.10 11.73
C LEU A 144 -3.39 -20.01 10.21
N SER A 145 -2.49 -20.81 9.63
CA SER A 145 -2.26 -20.80 8.19
C SER A 145 -3.56 -21.05 7.42
N GLY A 146 -3.82 -20.25 6.37
CA GLY A 146 -5.04 -20.32 5.57
C GLY A 146 -6.33 -19.78 6.22
N LYS A 147 -6.29 -19.33 7.48
CA LYS A 147 -7.45 -18.71 8.15
C LYS A 147 -7.48 -17.18 7.92
N PRO A 148 -8.64 -16.52 8.10
CA PRO A 148 -8.74 -15.07 8.01
C PRO A 148 -7.85 -14.36 9.02
N SER A 149 -7.39 -13.15 8.67
CA SER A 149 -6.64 -12.29 9.59
C SER A 149 -7.48 -11.84 10.78
N VAL A 150 -6.80 -11.62 11.91
CA VAL A 150 -7.43 -11.27 13.19
C VAL A 150 -7.16 -9.81 13.56
N TYR A 151 -8.20 -9.13 14.02
CA TYR A 151 -8.16 -7.70 14.38
C TYR A 151 -8.55 -7.45 15.84
N SER A 152 -8.81 -8.50 16.62
CA SER A 152 -9.06 -8.41 18.06
C SER A 152 -8.60 -9.67 18.78
N ILE A 153 -8.16 -9.52 20.03
CA ILE A 153 -7.73 -10.66 20.85
C ILE A 153 -8.87 -11.65 21.12
N PRO A 154 -10.11 -11.23 21.43
CA PRO A 154 -11.22 -12.18 21.56
C PRO A 154 -11.47 -13.02 20.31
N ALA A 155 -11.35 -12.44 19.10
CA ALA A 155 -11.50 -13.17 17.85
C ALA A 155 -10.37 -14.19 17.67
N LEU A 156 -9.12 -13.81 17.96
CA LEU A 156 -7.98 -14.72 17.93
C LEU A 156 -8.18 -15.90 18.88
N LEU A 157 -8.48 -15.64 20.16
CA LEU A 157 -8.59 -16.68 21.18
C LEU A 157 -9.73 -17.66 20.93
N LYS A 158 -10.79 -17.26 20.22
CA LYS A 158 -11.86 -18.18 19.79
C LYS A 158 -11.39 -19.19 18.74
N THR A 159 -10.37 -18.86 17.95
CA THR A 159 -9.86 -19.73 16.87
C THR A 159 -8.75 -20.67 17.31
N LEU A 160 -8.16 -20.46 18.50
CA LEU A 160 -7.04 -21.25 19.01
C LEU A 160 -7.49 -22.34 19.98
N SER A 161 -6.92 -23.54 19.84
CA SER A 161 -7.04 -24.61 20.83
C SER A 161 -6.30 -24.27 22.13
N HIS A 162 -6.57 -25.02 23.20
CA HIS A 162 -5.90 -24.84 24.50
C HIS A 162 -4.37 -24.96 24.37
N ALA A 163 -3.89 -26.03 23.74
CA ALA A 163 -2.47 -26.28 23.51
C ALA A 163 -1.78 -25.13 22.74
N LYS A 164 -2.47 -24.51 21.78
CA LYS A 164 -1.91 -23.35 21.05
C LYS A 164 -1.88 -22.09 21.90
N LYS A 165 -2.88 -21.87 22.76
CA LYS A 165 -2.86 -20.76 23.72
C LYS A 165 -1.67 -20.89 24.67
N GLU A 166 -1.37 -22.10 25.15
CA GLU A 166 -0.23 -22.33 26.06
C GLU A 166 1.13 -22.04 25.43
N ARG A 167 1.27 -22.24 24.11
CA ARG A 167 2.48 -21.87 23.35
C ARG A 167 2.71 -20.37 23.22
N LEU A 168 1.70 -19.53 23.47
CA LEU A 168 1.87 -18.07 23.48
C LEU A 168 2.42 -17.62 24.84
N GLY A 169 3.59 -17.00 24.83
CA GLY A 169 4.18 -16.41 26.03
C GLY A 169 3.44 -15.13 26.44
N LEU A 170 3.17 -14.26 25.46
CA LEU A 170 2.52 -12.97 25.67
C LEU A 170 1.55 -12.63 24.53
N VAL A 171 0.45 -11.96 24.89
CA VAL A 171 -0.48 -11.33 23.95
C VAL A 171 -0.62 -9.87 24.34
N VAL A 172 -0.24 -8.97 23.44
CA VAL A 172 -0.43 -7.52 23.62
C VAL A 172 -1.78 -7.13 23.00
N ASP A 173 -2.72 -6.69 23.84
CA ASP A 173 -4.07 -6.32 23.44
C ASP A 173 -4.19 -4.80 23.27
N ALA A 174 -4.22 -4.33 22.03
CA ALA A 174 -4.47 -2.93 21.66
C ALA A 174 -5.95 -2.65 21.34
N GLY A 175 -6.86 -3.57 21.69
CA GLY A 175 -8.27 -3.50 21.34
C GLY A 175 -8.52 -3.97 19.90
N LYS A 176 -9.57 -3.41 19.29
CA LYS A 176 -9.96 -3.72 17.91
C LYS A 176 -9.15 -2.86 16.94
N LEU A 177 -8.30 -3.50 16.14
CA LEU A 177 -7.57 -2.85 15.06
C LEU A 177 -8.50 -2.50 13.90
N PRO A 178 -8.16 -1.48 13.09
CA PRO A 178 -8.83 -1.21 11.81
C PRO A 178 -8.81 -2.46 10.92
N PRO A 179 -9.88 -2.77 10.18
CA PRO A 179 -9.96 -3.97 9.34
C PRO A 179 -9.16 -3.82 8.03
N ASN A 180 -7.89 -3.43 8.13
CA ASN A 180 -7.00 -3.23 6.99
C ASN A 180 -6.59 -4.57 6.37
N LYS A 181 -6.53 -4.67 5.04
CA LYS A 181 -5.98 -5.86 4.39
C LYS A 181 -4.52 -6.09 4.82
N PRO A 182 -4.07 -7.35 4.89
CA PRO A 182 -2.65 -7.67 5.08
C PRO A 182 -1.76 -6.94 4.07
N SER A 183 -0.49 -6.71 4.42
CA SER A 183 0.45 -5.95 3.59
C SER A 183 0.48 -6.36 2.11
N THR A 184 0.66 -5.38 1.23
CA THR A 184 0.97 -5.62 -0.18
C THR A 184 2.35 -6.25 -0.30
N VAL A 185 2.45 -7.41 -0.95
CA VAL A 185 3.72 -8.13 -1.13
C VAL A 185 4.24 -7.85 -2.53
N ILE A 186 5.41 -7.24 -2.62
CA ILE A 186 6.08 -6.85 -3.87
C ILE A 186 7.39 -7.62 -3.97
N ASP A 187 7.54 -8.38 -5.05
CA ASP A 187 8.77 -9.04 -5.43
C ASP A 187 9.60 -8.14 -6.34
N THR A 188 10.86 -7.90 -5.95
CA THR A 188 11.79 -7.05 -6.69
C THR A 188 12.91 -7.85 -7.37
N THR A 189 12.93 -9.18 -7.22
CA THR A 189 14.11 -10.00 -7.53
C THR A 189 14.32 -10.24 -9.03
N THR A 190 13.27 -10.16 -9.85
CA THR A 190 13.31 -10.47 -11.28
C THR A 190 13.50 -9.24 -12.18
N GLY A 191 14.01 -8.12 -11.65
CA GLY A 191 14.20 -6.84 -12.38
C GLY A 191 12.91 -6.05 -12.66
N GLN A 192 11.77 -6.73 -12.82
CA GLN A 192 10.43 -6.14 -12.86
C GLN A 192 9.74 -6.27 -11.50
N LEU A 193 9.01 -5.23 -11.08
CA LEU A 193 8.20 -5.26 -9.87
C LEU A 193 6.98 -6.16 -10.06
N LYS A 194 6.90 -7.25 -9.30
CA LYS A 194 5.75 -8.17 -9.34
C LYS A 194 4.98 -8.12 -8.02
N THR A 195 3.70 -7.79 -8.08
CA THR A 195 2.83 -7.86 -6.89
C THR A 195 2.34 -9.29 -6.70
N LEU A 196 2.75 -9.96 -5.62
CA LEU A 196 2.30 -11.31 -5.28
C LEU A 196 1.02 -11.32 -4.45
N ARG A 197 0.81 -10.25 -3.66
CA ARG A 197 -0.41 -10.07 -2.87
C ARG A 197 -0.80 -8.60 -2.83
N ALA A 198 -2.07 -8.32 -3.07
CA ALA A 198 -2.65 -6.99 -2.93
C ALA A 198 -3.15 -6.75 -1.50
N GLY A 199 -2.53 -5.81 -0.79
CA GLY A 199 -3.06 -5.22 0.45
C GLY A 199 -3.72 -3.87 0.19
N ASP A 200 -4.00 -3.13 1.27
CA ASP A 200 -4.43 -1.73 1.16
C ASP A 200 -3.29 -0.87 0.61
N LEU A 201 -3.63 0.01 -0.33
CA LEU A 201 -2.64 0.71 -1.17
C LEU A 201 -2.34 2.14 -0.73
N LEU A 202 -3.27 2.77 -0.01
CA LEU A 202 -3.16 4.14 0.45
C LEU A 202 -2.92 4.14 1.96
N PRO A 203 -1.76 4.62 2.41
CA PRO A 203 -1.52 4.85 3.83
C PRO A 203 -2.41 6.01 4.34
N GLU A 204 -2.77 5.98 5.62
CA GLU A 204 -3.44 7.10 6.30
C GLU A 204 -2.47 8.30 6.46
N THR A 205 -1.18 8.03 6.61
CA THR A 205 -0.06 8.98 6.57
C THR A 205 0.45 9.14 5.13
N PRO A 206 0.58 10.35 4.55
CA PRO A 206 1.03 10.49 3.17
C PRO A 206 2.45 9.91 2.98
N ASN A 207 2.63 9.04 1.99
CA ASN A 207 3.95 8.61 1.53
C ASN A 207 4.56 9.69 0.63
N SER A 208 5.88 9.69 0.44
CA SER A 208 6.57 10.64 -0.41
C SER A 208 7.59 9.96 -1.31
N LEU A 209 7.74 10.45 -2.54
CA LEU A 209 8.76 10.01 -3.49
C LEU A 209 9.55 11.21 -4.01
N ILE A 210 10.87 11.11 -4.03
CA ILE A 210 11.73 12.07 -4.73
C ILE A 210 11.86 11.63 -6.18
N SER A 211 11.45 12.51 -7.08
CA SER A 211 11.63 12.38 -8.52
C SER A 211 12.69 13.37 -8.97
N ASN A 212 13.72 12.88 -9.68
CA ASN A 212 14.85 13.68 -10.15
C ASN A 212 14.69 14.14 -11.61
N SER A 213 13.60 13.73 -12.28
CA SER A 213 13.33 14.08 -13.67
C SER A 213 11.85 14.00 -14.02
N GLU A 214 11.47 14.59 -15.16
CA GLU A 214 10.14 14.38 -15.73
C GLU A 214 9.89 12.91 -16.08
N GLU A 215 10.92 12.19 -16.54
CA GLU A 215 10.81 10.77 -16.87
C GLU A 215 10.52 9.90 -15.63
N GLU A 216 11.14 10.20 -14.49
CA GLU A 216 10.84 9.52 -13.22
C GLU A 216 9.41 9.81 -12.75
N THR A 217 8.96 11.06 -12.88
CA THR A 217 7.57 11.46 -12.56
C THR A 217 6.57 10.72 -13.44
N ASP A 218 6.85 10.59 -14.74
CA ASP A 218 6.04 9.87 -15.71
C ASP A 218 5.98 8.36 -15.40
N LYS A 219 7.12 7.73 -15.11
CA LYS A 219 7.18 6.31 -14.70
C LYS A 219 6.44 6.06 -13.39
N PHE A 220 6.56 6.97 -12.43
CA PHE A 220 5.83 6.88 -11.17
C PHE A 220 4.32 6.97 -11.39
N ALA A 221 3.86 7.89 -12.25
CA ALA A 221 2.46 7.97 -12.64
C ALA A 221 1.98 6.67 -13.32
N GLN A 222 2.74 6.09 -14.25
CA GLN A 222 2.42 4.81 -14.87
C GLN A 222 2.29 3.67 -13.83
N PHE A 223 3.18 3.63 -12.84
CA PHE A 223 3.10 2.68 -11.73
C PHE A 223 1.82 2.89 -10.90
N MET A 224 1.49 4.13 -10.57
CA MET A 224 0.27 4.48 -9.82
C MET A 224 -0.98 4.06 -10.61
N ALA A 225 -1.07 4.37 -11.91
CA ALA A 225 -2.14 3.90 -12.78
C ALA A 225 -2.27 2.37 -12.75
N THR A 226 -1.16 1.65 -12.94
CA THR A 226 -1.17 0.18 -12.95
C THR A 226 -1.64 -0.40 -11.61
N LYS A 227 -1.33 0.27 -10.50
CA LYS A 227 -1.62 -0.16 -9.14
C LYS A 227 -3.07 0.11 -8.73
N PHE A 228 -3.58 1.30 -9.05
CA PHE A 228 -4.90 1.76 -8.62
C PHE A 228 -6.01 1.36 -9.60
N ILE A 229 -5.78 1.53 -10.91
CA ILE A 229 -6.79 1.28 -11.95
C ILE A 229 -7.13 -0.21 -12.05
N LYS A 230 -6.14 -1.11 -11.91
CA LYS A 230 -6.38 -2.57 -11.97
C LYS A 230 -7.22 -3.13 -10.82
N LYS A 231 -7.29 -2.45 -9.67
CA LYS A 231 -7.82 -3.03 -8.42
C LYS A 231 -9.22 -2.56 -8.04
N MET A 232 -9.85 -1.70 -8.84
CA MET A 232 -11.14 -1.07 -8.46
C MET A 232 -12.20 -1.21 -9.56
N PRO A 233 -12.67 -2.44 -9.85
CA PRO A 233 -13.87 -2.61 -10.65
C PRO A 233 -15.07 -2.04 -9.87
N GLY A 234 -15.79 -1.08 -10.45
CA GLY A 234 -17.05 -0.56 -9.89
C GLY A 234 -17.09 0.93 -9.54
N LYS A 235 -15.96 1.65 -9.49
CA LYS A 235 -15.91 3.09 -9.19
C LYS A 235 -15.04 3.86 -10.18
N ALA A 236 -15.25 5.18 -10.24
CA ALA A 236 -14.27 6.07 -10.86
C ALA A 236 -13.03 6.20 -9.96
N ILE A 237 -11.89 6.56 -10.54
CA ILE A 237 -10.68 6.93 -9.80
C ILE A 237 -10.35 8.39 -10.08
N ILE A 238 -10.09 9.16 -9.04
CA ILE A 238 -9.74 10.58 -9.14
C ILE A 238 -8.35 10.81 -8.55
N PHE A 239 -7.40 11.22 -9.37
CA PHE A 239 -6.08 11.70 -8.95
C PHE A 239 -6.15 13.21 -8.76
N MET A 240 -6.05 13.68 -7.52
CA MET A 240 -6.02 15.09 -7.16
C MET A 240 -4.56 15.56 -7.04
N LEU A 241 -4.11 16.41 -7.96
CA LEU A 241 -2.73 16.87 -8.08
C LEU A 241 -2.57 18.31 -7.57
N GLU A 242 -2.11 18.45 -6.33
CA GLU A 242 -1.75 19.73 -5.72
C GLU A 242 -0.27 20.04 -5.98
N GLY A 243 0.09 21.31 -6.19
CA GLY A 243 1.48 21.74 -6.30
C GLY A 243 1.64 23.02 -7.10
N PRO A 244 2.79 23.72 -6.99
CA PRO A 244 3.03 24.98 -7.70
C PRO A 244 3.08 24.80 -9.22
N LEU A 245 3.04 25.93 -9.94
CA LEU A 245 3.20 25.95 -11.40
C LEU A 245 4.55 25.31 -11.78
N GLY A 246 4.55 24.46 -12.82
CA GLY A 246 5.75 23.75 -13.28
C GLY A 246 6.20 22.57 -12.40
N ALA A 247 5.48 22.25 -11.32
CA ALA A 247 5.88 21.17 -10.39
C ALA A 247 5.89 19.77 -11.04
N GLY A 248 5.28 19.59 -12.22
CA GLY A 248 5.20 18.30 -12.91
C GLY A 248 3.82 17.64 -12.85
N LYS A 249 2.77 18.37 -12.47
CA LYS A 249 1.38 17.88 -12.45
C LYS A 249 0.93 17.33 -13.81
N THR A 250 1.13 18.10 -14.88
CA THR A 250 0.81 17.66 -16.25
C THR A 250 1.70 16.49 -16.72
N VAL A 251 2.96 16.42 -16.25
CA VAL A 251 3.84 15.26 -16.52
C VAL A 251 3.26 14.00 -15.88
N PHE A 252 2.78 14.10 -14.65
CA PHE A 252 2.09 13.01 -13.98
C PHE A 252 0.81 12.59 -14.74
N ALA A 253 -0.02 13.55 -15.18
CA ALA A 253 -1.21 13.27 -15.99
C ALA A 253 -0.87 12.51 -17.29
N LYS A 254 0.18 12.92 -17.99
CA LYS A 254 0.70 12.23 -19.19
C LYS A 254 1.13 10.80 -18.89
N GLY A 255 1.82 10.57 -17.78
CA GLY A 255 2.24 9.23 -17.37
C GLY A 255 1.03 8.31 -17.09
N LEU A 256 -0.01 8.81 -16.43
CA LEU A 256 -1.26 8.06 -16.26
C LEU A 256 -1.89 7.68 -17.61
N ALA A 257 -1.97 8.62 -18.54
CA ALA A 257 -2.53 8.40 -19.86
C ALA A 257 -1.74 7.38 -20.69
N LYS A 258 -0.40 7.41 -20.61
CA LYS A 258 0.47 6.39 -21.24
C LYS A 258 0.19 4.99 -20.71
N ALA A 259 0.04 4.85 -19.39
CA ALA A 259 -0.33 3.58 -18.77
C ALA A 259 -1.70 3.06 -19.23
N LEU A 260 -2.63 3.97 -19.54
CA LEU A 260 -3.93 3.67 -20.14
C LEU A 260 -3.88 3.44 -21.66
N LYS A 261 -2.70 3.55 -22.29
CA LYS A 261 -2.48 3.41 -23.74
C LYS A 261 -3.27 4.39 -24.59
N ILE A 262 -3.49 5.60 -24.07
CA ILE A 262 -4.08 6.70 -24.83
C ILE A 262 -3.05 7.15 -25.89
N LYS A 263 -3.46 7.11 -27.16
CA LYS A 263 -2.61 7.47 -28.30
C LYS A 263 -2.57 8.98 -28.55
N GLU A 264 -3.59 9.68 -28.10
CA GLU A 264 -3.71 11.13 -28.23
C GLU A 264 -2.67 11.83 -27.34
N THR A 265 -2.20 12.98 -27.79
CA THR A 265 -1.26 13.78 -26.99
C THR A 265 -2.03 14.44 -25.87
N VAL A 266 -1.75 14.02 -24.63
CA VAL A 266 -2.34 14.65 -23.44
C VAL A 266 -1.63 15.97 -23.16
N THR A 267 -2.40 17.06 -23.16
CA THR A 267 -1.95 18.42 -22.87
C THR A 267 -2.67 18.94 -21.62
N SER A 268 -2.11 19.97 -20.97
CA SER A 268 -2.84 20.66 -19.90
C SER A 268 -4.03 21.42 -20.50
N PRO A 269 -5.25 21.21 -20.00
CA PRO A 269 -6.46 21.86 -20.48
C PRO A 269 -6.63 23.28 -19.90
N THR A 270 -5.56 24.08 -19.81
CA THR A 270 -5.60 25.40 -19.14
C THR A 270 -6.69 26.36 -19.65
N PHE A 271 -7.11 26.23 -20.91
CA PHE A 271 -8.18 27.04 -21.51
C PHE A 271 -9.55 26.35 -21.56
N ASN A 272 -9.56 25.03 -21.75
CA ASN A 272 -10.81 24.25 -21.86
C ASN A 272 -11.32 23.76 -20.50
N ILE A 273 -10.56 24.02 -19.43
CA ILE A 273 -10.73 23.53 -18.06
C ILE A 273 -10.59 22.01 -17.96
N CYS A 274 -11.20 21.24 -18.87
CA CYS A 274 -11.07 19.79 -18.96
C CYS A 274 -10.89 19.33 -20.43
N ASN A 275 -10.04 18.33 -20.64
CA ASN A 275 -9.93 17.56 -21.88
C ASN A 275 -10.33 16.11 -21.61
N GLU A 276 -11.05 15.51 -22.55
CA GLU A 276 -11.50 14.12 -22.48
C GLU A 276 -10.77 13.26 -23.51
N TYR A 277 -10.36 12.07 -23.07
CA TYR A 277 -9.67 11.11 -23.91
C TYR A 277 -10.33 9.74 -23.75
N VAL A 278 -10.64 9.08 -24.86
CA VAL A 278 -11.31 7.77 -24.82
C VAL A 278 -10.27 6.66 -24.86
N PHE A 279 -10.36 5.71 -23.93
CA PHE A 279 -9.55 4.49 -23.95
C PHE A 279 -10.43 3.24 -23.89
N ARG A 280 -9.94 2.16 -24.49
CA ARG A 280 -10.68 0.89 -24.63
C ARG A 280 -9.82 -0.27 -24.16
N LYS A 281 -10.50 -1.32 -23.71
CA LYS A 281 -9.84 -2.62 -23.51
C LYS A 281 -9.55 -3.21 -24.87
N ASN A 282 -8.31 -3.61 -25.10
CA ASN A 282 -7.98 -4.45 -26.24
C ASN A 282 -8.15 -5.93 -25.82
N PRO A 283 -9.10 -6.70 -26.39
CA PRO A 283 -9.42 -8.06 -25.92
C PRO A 283 -8.26 -9.05 -26.02
N GLN A 284 -7.28 -8.78 -26.89
CA GLN A 284 -6.09 -9.62 -27.09
C GLN A 284 -4.89 -9.21 -26.23
N ASP A 285 -5.04 -8.15 -25.43
CA ASP A 285 -3.95 -7.54 -24.69
C ASP A 285 -4.07 -7.81 -23.18
N ASN A 286 -3.38 -8.86 -22.73
CA ASN A 286 -3.30 -9.22 -21.30
C ASN A 286 -2.57 -8.17 -20.45
N THR A 287 -2.01 -7.12 -21.04
CA THR A 287 -1.40 -5.99 -20.33
C THR A 287 -2.33 -4.80 -20.14
N SER A 288 -3.55 -4.85 -20.69
CA SER A 288 -4.59 -3.84 -20.47
C SER A 288 -4.84 -3.62 -18.97
N LEU A 289 -4.94 -2.34 -18.57
CA LEU A 289 -5.34 -1.97 -17.21
C LEU A 289 -6.83 -2.23 -16.96
N ILE A 290 -7.64 -2.35 -18.02
CA ILE A 290 -9.06 -2.66 -17.94
C ILE A 290 -9.25 -4.17 -17.76
N THR A 291 -9.85 -4.56 -16.64
CA THR A 291 -10.12 -5.97 -16.29
C THR A 291 -11.48 -6.44 -16.85
N SER A 292 -11.70 -7.76 -16.92
CA SER A 292 -13.04 -8.33 -17.21
C SER A 292 -14.09 -7.92 -16.18
N ASP A 293 -13.67 -7.70 -14.94
CA ASP A 293 -14.56 -7.33 -13.83
C ASP A 293 -15.04 -5.88 -13.95
N MET A 294 -14.21 -4.98 -14.48
CA MET A 294 -14.60 -3.61 -14.81
C MET A 294 -15.69 -3.60 -15.90
N GLU A 295 -15.56 -4.44 -16.91
CA GLU A 295 -16.54 -4.53 -18.01
C GLU A 295 -17.87 -5.11 -17.54
N SER A 296 -17.86 -6.17 -16.73
CA SER A 296 -19.09 -6.82 -16.24
C SER A 296 -19.89 -5.90 -15.31
N HIS A 297 -19.22 -5.13 -14.45
CA HIS A 297 -19.87 -4.15 -13.59
C HIS A 297 -20.52 -3.02 -14.41
N CYS A 298 -19.84 -2.49 -15.43
CA CYS A 298 -20.41 -1.44 -16.28
C CYS A 298 -21.60 -1.95 -17.10
N GLN A 299 -21.53 -3.17 -17.63
CA GLN A 299 -22.62 -3.78 -18.41
C GLN A 299 -23.89 -4.03 -17.60
N SER A 300 -23.78 -4.26 -16.29
CA SER A 300 -24.94 -4.44 -15.40
C SER A 300 -25.79 -3.16 -15.25
N ASN A 301 -25.20 -1.99 -15.48
CA ASN A 301 -25.86 -0.68 -15.35
C ASN A 301 -26.33 -0.07 -16.68
N SER A 302 -26.00 -0.66 -17.84
CA SER A 302 -26.38 -0.16 -19.16
C SER A 302 -26.96 -1.26 -20.05
N LYS A 303 -28.22 -1.11 -20.51
CA LYS A 303 -28.80 -1.98 -21.53
C LYS A 303 -28.01 -1.83 -22.86
N ILE A 304 -27.18 -2.82 -23.16
CA ILE A 304 -26.50 -3.13 -24.46
C ILE A 304 -25.35 -2.20 -24.90
N ASN A 305 -24.10 -2.68 -24.89
CA ASN A 305 -23.26 -2.91 -26.08
C ASN A 305 -21.88 -3.53 -25.78
N LYS A 306 -21.37 -4.36 -26.70
CA LYS A 306 -20.13 -5.16 -26.61
C LYS A 306 -18.80 -4.37 -26.67
N ASN A 307 -18.84 -3.04 -26.62
CA ASN A 307 -17.66 -2.17 -26.66
C ASN A 307 -17.70 -1.16 -25.51
N VAL A 308 -17.19 -1.54 -24.33
CA VAL A 308 -17.09 -0.62 -23.20
C VAL A 308 -15.90 0.31 -23.44
N SER A 309 -16.18 1.60 -23.61
CA SER A 309 -15.18 2.66 -23.67
C SER A 309 -15.17 3.45 -22.38
N PHE A 310 -13.98 3.71 -21.85
CA PHE A 310 -13.77 4.50 -20.64
C PHE A 310 -13.19 5.86 -21.00
N LYS A 311 -13.44 6.85 -20.15
CA LYS A 311 -12.89 8.19 -20.31
C LYS A 311 -11.73 8.41 -19.35
N PHE A 312 -10.64 8.97 -19.86
CA PHE A 312 -9.61 9.64 -19.10
C PHE A 312 -9.86 11.13 -19.22
N ILE A 313 -10.16 11.78 -18.09
CA ILE A 313 -10.60 13.17 -18.05
C ILE A 313 -9.53 13.94 -17.28
N HIS A 314 -8.83 14.81 -17.99
CA HIS A 314 -7.78 15.65 -17.42
C HIS A 314 -8.36 17.05 -17.24
N CYS A 315 -8.33 17.59 -16.03
CA CYS A 315 -8.80 18.93 -15.71
C CYS A 315 -7.74 19.78 -15.02
N ASP A 316 -7.72 21.07 -15.33
CA ASP A 316 -6.85 22.07 -14.75
C ASP A 316 -7.70 23.22 -14.21
N PHE A 317 -7.81 23.31 -12.88
CA PHE A 317 -8.66 24.28 -12.21
C PHE A 317 -7.91 25.55 -11.79
N TYR A 318 -6.70 25.79 -12.29
CA TYR A 318 -5.88 26.94 -11.92
C TYR A 318 -6.62 28.28 -12.02
N ARG A 319 -7.52 28.42 -13.01
CA ARG A 319 -8.26 29.65 -13.32
C ARG A 319 -9.63 29.76 -12.64
N LEU A 320 -10.07 28.72 -11.92
CA LEU A 320 -11.38 28.73 -11.29
C LEU A 320 -11.31 29.42 -9.93
N GLU A 321 -12.17 30.41 -9.73
CA GLU A 321 -12.19 31.22 -8.51
C GLU A 321 -13.55 31.21 -7.82
N ALA A 322 -14.65 31.04 -8.57
CA ALA A 322 -16.00 31.12 -8.04
C ALA A 322 -16.69 29.75 -7.94
N LYS A 323 -17.46 29.54 -6.87
CA LYS A 323 -18.24 28.30 -6.64
C LYS A 323 -19.23 27.99 -7.78
N GLN A 324 -19.79 29.04 -8.42
CA GLN A 324 -20.75 28.93 -9.53
C GLN A 324 -20.12 28.34 -10.81
N GLU A 325 -18.83 28.61 -11.06
CA GLU A 325 -18.12 28.03 -12.21
C GLU A 325 -18.03 26.50 -12.10
N PHE A 326 -18.01 25.94 -10.88
CA PHE A 326 -18.01 24.50 -10.66
C PHE A 326 -19.39 23.86 -10.84
N GLU A 327 -20.48 24.61 -10.67
CA GLU A 327 -21.85 24.12 -10.89
C GLU A 327 -22.18 24.04 -12.39
N GLU A 328 -21.54 24.87 -13.21
CA GLU A 328 -21.64 24.84 -14.68
C GLU A 328 -20.76 23.76 -15.31
N LEU A 329 -19.72 23.30 -14.61
CA LEU A 329 -18.90 22.17 -15.02
C LEU A 329 -19.68 20.86 -14.83
N ASP A 330 -20.22 20.31 -15.92
CA ASP A 330 -20.88 18.99 -15.96
C ASP A 330 -19.97 17.80 -15.58
N PHE A 331 -18.71 18.10 -15.23
CA PHE A 331 -17.68 17.18 -14.76
C PHE A 331 -18.15 16.19 -13.69
N PHE A 332 -18.95 16.65 -12.71
CA PHE A 332 -19.41 15.79 -11.61
C PHE A 332 -20.54 14.82 -12.03
N LYS A 333 -21.21 15.06 -13.16
CA LYS A 333 -22.22 14.15 -13.71
C LYS A 333 -21.61 12.96 -14.45
N GLU A 334 -20.33 13.05 -14.81
CA GLU A 334 -19.61 12.02 -15.58
C GLU A 334 -18.78 11.04 -14.73
N VAL A 335 -18.86 11.15 -13.40
CA VAL A 335 -18.16 10.27 -12.45
C VAL A 335 -18.78 8.88 -12.47
N CYS A 336 -18.44 8.14 -13.52
CA CYS A 336 -18.94 6.80 -13.82
C CYS A 336 -17.86 5.75 -13.58
N CYS A 337 -18.29 4.54 -13.26
CA CYS A 337 -17.41 3.39 -13.05
C CYS A 337 -16.39 3.22 -14.19
N GLY A 338 -15.11 3.09 -13.83
CA GLY A 338 -14.01 2.85 -14.76
C GLY A 338 -13.45 4.09 -15.45
N ASN A 339 -14.08 5.27 -15.30
CA ASN A 339 -13.46 6.52 -15.70
C ASN A 339 -12.29 6.87 -14.78
N VAL A 340 -11.26 7.50 -15.36
CA VAL A 340 -10.08 7.96 -14.64
C VAL A 340 -10.01 9.48 -14.78
N PHE A 341 -9.99 10.15 -13.64
CA PHE A 341 -9.94 11.59 -13.56
C PHE A 341 -8.58 12.04 -13.04
N VAL A 342 -8.05 13.11 -13.62
CA VAL A 342 -6.86 13.80 -13.12
C VAL A 342 -7.23 15.26 -12.97
N VAL A 343 -7.13 15.78 -11.76
CA VAL A 343 -7.49 17.16 -11.43
C VAL A 343 -6.24 17.88 -10.94
N GLU A 344 -5.74 18.84 -11.71
CA GLU A 344 -4.75 19.79 -11.24
C GLU A 344 -5.43 20.93 -10.46
N TRP A 345 -4.77 21.38 -9.39
CA TRP A 345 -5.27 22.44 -8.49
C TRP A 345 -6.57 22.06 -7.75
N PRO A 346 -6.62 20.87 -7.11
CA PRO A 346 -7.82 20.38 -6.42
C PRO A 346 -8.28 21.27 -5.25
N GLU A 347 -7.39 22.10 -4.70
CA GLU A 347 -7.68 23.08 -3.65
C GLU A 347 -8.71 24.15 -4.08
N ARG A 348 -8.94 24.30 -5.40
CA ARG A 348 -9.97 25.17 -5.94
C ARG A 348 -11.37 24.56 -5.83
N ILE A 349 -11.48 23.24 -5.64
CA ILE A 349 -12.77 22.56 -5.54
C ILE A 349 -13.42 22.85 -4.17
N PRO A 350 -14.69 23.28 -4.14
CA PRO A 350 -15.47 23.37 -2.89
C PRO A 350 -15.52 22.05 -2.10
N ALA A 351 -15.33 22.12 -0.79
CA ALA A 351 -15.28 20.94 0.09
C ALA A 351 -16.54 20.05 0.04
N GLU A 352 -17.71 20.65 -0.18
CA GLU A 352 -18.99 19.95 -0.35
C GLU A 352 -18.96 18.97 -1.54
N ILE A 353 -18.35 19.40 -2.64
CA ILE A 353 -18.20 18.60 -3.87
C ILE A 353 -17.22 17.45 -3.64
N ILE A 354 -16.08 17.71 -2.98
CA ILE A 354 -15.13 16.65 -2.59
C ILE A 354 -15.82 15.59 -1.72
N SER A 355 -16.67 16.02 -0.79
CA SER A 355 -17.43 15.10 0.07
C SER A 355 -18.41 14.24 -0.73
N ALA A 356 -19.09 14.81 -1.72
CA ALA A 356 -19.99 14.06 -2.60
C ALA A 356 -19.24 13.00 -3.43
N LEU A 357 -18.05 13.34 -3.92
CA LEU A 357 -17.23 12.43 -4.74
C LEU A 357 -16.74 11.19 -4.00
N LYS A 358 -16.48 11.29 -2.69
CA LYS A 358 -16.01 10.15 -1.88
C LYS A 358 -16.96 8.95 -1.90
N ASN A 359 -18.24 9.18 -2.18
CA ASN A 359 -19.23 8.10 -2.28
C ASN A 359 -19.14 7.36 -3.63
N SER A 360 -18.83 8.06 -4.71
CA SER A 360 -18.91 7.57 -6.09
C SER A 360 -17.55 7.23 -6.72
N ALA A 361 -16.44 7.70 -6.12
CA ALA A 361 -15.09 7.51 -6.62
C ALA A 361 -14.09 7.18 -5.51
N GLU A 362 -13.01 6.51 -5.88
CA GLU A 362 -11.81 6.47 -5.05
C GLU A 362 -10.95 7.71 -5.36
N ILE A 363 -10.54 8.43 -4.31
CA ILE A 363 -9.72 9.64 -4.47
C ILE A 363 -8.31 9.37 -3.97
N VAL A 364 -7.33 9.62 -4.84
CA VAL A 364 -5.90 9.59 -4.54
C VAL A 364 -5.41 11.04 -4.52
N TYR A 365 -5.02 11.53 -3.34
CA TYR A 365 -4.41 12.85 -3.24
C TYR A 365 -2.92 12.74 -3.52
N LEU A 366 -2.40 13.63 -4.34
CA LEU A 366 -0.98 13.82 -4.61
C LEU A 366 -0.59 15.29 -4.43
N ARG A 367 0.53 15.54 -3.77
CA ARG A 367 1.11 16.87 -3.62
C ARG A 367 2.54 16.87 -4.17
N ILE A 368 2.81 17.70 -5.17
CA ILE A 368 4.10 17.79 -5.82
C ILE A 368 4.78 19.10 -5.39
N LYS A 369 5.95 19.02 -4.77
CA LYS A 369 6.75 20.15 -4.29
C LYS A 369 8.09 20.21 -5.00
N TYR A 370 8.66 21.39 -5.17
CA TYR A 370 10.05 21.54 -5.57
C TYR A 370 10.98 21.15 -4.41
N SER A 371 12.02 20.36 -4.72
CA SER A 371 13.12 20.06 -3.78
C SER A 371 14.50 20.45 -4.34
N GLY A 372 14.54 20.87 -5.61
CA GLY A 372 15.72 21.35 -6.33
C GLY A 372 15.31 21.74 -7.77
N GLU A 373 16.24 22.22 -8.59
CA GLU A 373 15.91 22.68 -9.97
C GLU A 373 15.19 21.59 -10.79
N ASN A 374 15.71 20.36 -10.76
CA ASN A 374 15.11 19.19 -11.43
C ASN A 374 14.48 18.17 -10.48
N GLN A 375 14.51 18.43 -9.18
CA GLN A 375 13.98 17.52 -8.16
C GLN A 375 12.60 17.93 -7.69
N ARG A 376 11.70 16.96 -7.57
CA ARG A 376 10.34 17.11 -7.06
C ARG A 376 10.08 16.08 -5.96
N VAL A 377 9.42 16.48 -4.89
CA VAL A 377 8.87 15.57 -3.90
C VAL A 377 7.39 15.37 -4.21
N ILE A 378 6.99 14.14 -4.49
CA ILE A 378 5.60 13.75 -4.77
C ILE A 378 5.08 13.01 -3.54
N GLU A 379 4.22 13.66 -2.76
CA GLU A 379 3.51 13.06 -1.62
C GLU A 379 2.18 12.45 -2.08
N TRP A 380 1.71 11.32 -1.54
CA TRP A 380 0.38 10.78 -1.84
C TRP A 380 -0.28 10.01 -0.69
N GLY A 381 -1.62 10.01 -0.63
CA GLY A 381 -2.40 9.34 0.42
C GLY A 381 -3.93 9.46 0.26
N LYS A 382 -4.69 9.04 1.27
CA LYS A 382 -6.17 9.14 1.30
C LYS A 382 -6.72 10.54 1.61
N SER A 383 -5.89 11.43 2.12
CA SER A 383 -6.28 12.81 2.45
C SER A 383 -5.21 13.79 1.99
N ALA A 384 -5.67 14.95 1.47
CA ALA A 384 -4.88 16.17 1.55
C ALA A 384 -4.85 16.55 3.03
N ARG A 385 -3.66 16.60 3.63
CA ARG A 385 -3.51 17.18 4.97
C ARG A 385 -3.83 18.66 4.94
#